data_AF-A0A1I2FU66-F1
#
_entry.id   AF-A0A1I2FU66-F1
#
_cell.length_a   1.000
_cell.length_b   1.000
_cell.length_c   1.000
_cell.angle_alpha   90.00
_cell.angle_beta   90.00
_cell.angle_gamma   90.00
#
_symmetry.space_group_name_H-M   'P 1'
#
loop_
_entity.id
_entity.type
_entity.pdbx_description
1 polymer ?
#
loop_
_entity_poly.entity_id
_entity_poly.type
_entity_poly.pdbx_seq_one_letter_code
_entity_poly.pdbx_strand_id
1 'polypeptide(L)' 'MANATAKPCRRCFALVPLALTSAHEHWHRELESAGTPEGERAEVGREDAGNR' A
#
# COMPACT_ATOMS: atom_id res chain seq x y z
N MET A 1 3.92 -16.24 27.61
CA MET A 1 3.27 -17.19 26.69
C MET A 1 3.17 -16.54 25.32
N ALA A 2 3.86 -17.06 24.30
CA ALA A 2 3.64 -16.63 22.93
C ALA A 2 2.29 -17.22 22.48
N ASN A 3 1.33 -16.38 22.09
CA ASN A 3 0.10 -16.84 21.48
C ASN A 3 0.46 -17.52 20.15
N ALA A 4 0.48 -18.86 20.12
CA ALA A 4 0.82 -19.66 18.95
C ALA A 4 -0.15 -19.47 17.76
N THR A 5 -1.20 -18.68 17.96
CA THR A 5 -2.31 -18.44 17.03
C THR A 5 -2.20 -17.11 16.28
N ALA A 6 -1.18 -16.30 16.53
CA ALA A 6 -0.98 -15.01 15.87
C ALA A 6 0.50 -14.76 15.51
N LYS A 7 0.73 -14.00 14.43
CA LYS A 7 2.07 -13.56 13.97
C LYS A 7 2.10 -12.06 13.76
N PRO A 8 3.24 -11.39 14.02
CA PRO A 8 3.40 -9.97 13.71
C PRO A 8 3.45 -9.76 12.19
N CYS A 9 2.65 -8.83 11.68
CA CYS A 9 2.72 -8.35 10.31
C CYS A 9 3.90 -7.40 10.14
N ARG A 10 4.76 -7.62 9.15
CA ARG A 10 5.94 -6.77 8.92
C ARG A 10 5.63 -5.43 8.26
N ARG A 11 4.43 -5.27 7.69
CA ARG A 11 4.01 -4.05 6.98
C ARG A 11 3.41 -3.01 7.92
N CYS A 12 2.47 -3.44 8.78
CA CYS A 12 1.76 -2.55 9.71
C CYS A 12 2.05 -2.82 11.19
N PHE A 13 2.94 -3.76 11.50
CA PHE A 13 3.34 -4.11 12.88
C PHE A 13 2.22 -4.63 13.79
N ALA A 14 1.03 -4.90 13.24
CA ALA A 14 -0.08 -5.51 13.97
C ALA A 14 0.16 -7.00 14.26
N LEU A 15 -0.38 -7.52 15.37
CA LEU A 15 -0.47 -8.95 15.64
C LEU A 15 -1.68 -9.54 14.92
N VAL A 16 -1.44 -10.41 13.94
CA VAL A 16 -2.47 -10.96 13.05
C VAL A 16 -2.70 -12.43 13.38
N PRO A 17 -3.95 -12.87 13.64
CA PRO A 17 -4.27 -14.28 13.77
C PRO A 17 -3.85 -15.08 12.54
N LEU A 18 -3.28 -16.26 12.73
CA LEU A 18 -2.82 -17.13 11.64
C LEU A 18 -3.94 -17.42 10.62
N ALA A 19 -5.16 -17.64 11.09
CA ALA A 19 -6.34 -17.87 10.25
C ALA A 19 -6.70 -16.69 9.34
N LEU A 20 -6.23 -15.47 9.65
CA LEU A 20 -6.54 -14.25 8.92
C LEU A 20 -5.34 -13.70 8.12
N THR A 21 -4.20 -14.40 8.10
CA THR A 21 -2.96 -13.88 7.50
C THR A 21 -3.13 -13.59 6.00
N SER A 22 -3.76 -14.49 5.24
CA SER A 22 -4.00 -14.29 3.80
C SER A 22 -4.97 -13.14 3.50
N ALA A 23 -6.06 -13.04 4.27
CA ALA A 23 -7.02 -11.95 4.13
C ALA A 23 -6.37 -10.59 4.47
N HIS A 24 -5.53 -10.56 5.50
CA HIS A 24 -4.77 -9.37 5.88
C HIS A 24 -3.79 -8.92 4.79
N GLU A 25 -3.07 -9.85 4.15
CA GLU A 25 -2.19 -9.55 3.02
C GLU A 25 -2.95 -9.02 1.81
N HIS A 26 -4.14 -9.57 1.53
CA HIS A 26 -5.01 -9.09 0.46
C HIS A 26 -5.45 -7.63 0.70
N TRP A 27 -5.85 -7.28 1.93
CA TRP A 27 -6.23 -5.91 2.27
C TRP A 27 -5.09 -4.90 2.07
N HIS A 28 -3.85 -5.26 2.40
CA HIS A 28 -2.71 -4.38 2.10
C HIS A 28 -2.56 -4.14 0.60
N ARG A 29 -2.74 -5.19 -0.21
CA ARG A 29 -2.67 -5.06 -1.67
C ARG A 29 -3.76 -4.15 -2.22
N GLU A 30 -4.98 -4.26 -1.72
CA GLU A 30 -6.08 -3.40 -2.13
C GLU A 30 -5.83 -1.94 -1.74
N LEU A 31 -5.37 -1.67 -0.51
CA LEU A 31 -5.01 -0.33 -0.06
C LEU A 31 -3.83 0.26 -0.86
N GLU A 32 -2.82 -0.54 -1.16
CA GLU A 32 -1.68 -0.14 -2.01
C GLU A 32 -2.14 0.17 -3.44
N SER A 33 -3.10 -0.57 -3.98
CA SER A 33 -3.67 -0.33 -5.31
C SER A 33 -4.61 0.87 -5.37
N ALA A 34 -5.35 1.15 -4.29
CA ALA A 34 -6.19 2.33 -4.16
C ALA A 34 -5.37 3.63 -3.95
N GLY A 35 -4.11 3.48 -3.53
CA GLY A 35 -3.16 4.57 -3.30
C GLY A 35 -2.57 5.18 -4.58
N THR A 36 -2.82 4.63 -5.76
CA THR A 36 -2.66 5.40 -7.00
C THR A 36 -3.92 6.22 -7.22
N PRO A 37 -3.92 7.54 -6.99
CA PRO A 37 -5.02 8.35 -7.46
C PRO A 37 -5.12 8.17 -8.98
N GLU A 38 -6.15 7.45 -9.44
CA GLU A 38 -6.51 7.34 -10.87
C GLU A 38 -7.04 8.67 -11.45
N GLY A 39 -6.55 9.81 -10.94
CA GLY A 39 -7.07 11.15 -11.24
C GLY A 39 -6.05 12.28 -11.23
N GLU A 40 -4.79 12.04 -10.88
CA GLU A 40 -3.75 13.07 -11.03
C GLU A 40 -2.61 12.53 -11.89
N ARG A 41 -2.92 12.32 -13.18
CA ARG A 41 -1.94 12.59 -14.22
C ARG A 41 -1.66 14.08 -14.12
N ALA A 42 -0.67 14.44 -13.31
CA ALA A 42 -0.08 15.75 -13.33
C ALA A 42 0.23 16.07 -14.80
N GLU A 43 -0.59 16.95 -15.38
CA GLU A 43 -0.20 17.79 -16.49
C GLU A 43 0.99 18.63 -15.98
N VAL A 44 2.19 18.05 -16.00
CA VAL A 44 3.41 18.85 -15.99
C VAL A 44 3.42 19.49 -17.36
N GLY A 45 2.79 20.67 -17.41
CA GLY A 45 2.95 21.65 -18.46
C GLY A 45 4.44 21.78 -18.73
N ARG A 46 4.86 21.33 -19.91
CA ARG A 46 6.10 21.80 -20.50
C ARG A 46 5.77 23.15 -21.12
N GLU A 47 5.54 24.14 -20.26
CA GLU A 47 5.49 25.52 -20.67
C GLU A 47 6.88 25.93 -21.17
N ASP A 48 6.87 26.17 -22.48
CA ASP A 48 7.46 27.31 -23.17
C ASP A 48 8.99 27.51 -23.31
N ALA A 49 9.27 27.98 -24.53
CA ALA A 49 10.28 28.96 -24.89
C ALA A 49 11.77 28.64 -24.66
N GLY A 50 12.39 28.15 -25.74
CA GLY A 50 13.48 28.85 -26.42
C GLY A 50 14.82 29.04 -25.68
N ASN A 51 15.87 28.42 -26.21
CA ASN A 51 17.20 29.03 -26.16
C ASN A 51 18.10 28.49 -27.29
N ARG A 52 18.33 29.36 -28.28
CA ARG A 52 19.43 29.46 -29.27
C ARG A 52 19.86 28.23 -30.07
#